data_AF-A0A1S6EES5-F1
#
_entry.id   AF-A0A1S6EES5-F1
#
_cell.length_a   1.000
_cell.length_b   1.000
_cell.length_c   1.000
_cell.angle_alpha   90.00
_cell.angle_beta   90.00
_cell.angle_gamma   90.00
#
_symmetry.space_group_name_H-M   'P 1'
#
loop_
_entity.id
_entity.type
_entity.pdbx_description
1 polymer ?
#
loop_
_entity_poly.entity_id
_entity_poly.type
_entity_poly.pdbx_seq_one_letter_code
_entity_poly.pdbx_strand_id
1 'polypeptide(L)'
;MKHMWVFLFLVAAPRGALSQVQLQESGPGLVKPSQTLSLTCAVSGFSLSSSAVGWVRRPPGKGLEWLGAIRETGTTIYNPTLKSRVSITRDNSKNQVYFELNSVNSEDAATYYCASRGSYDGYTVLDRLTYWGRGILVTVSSESQSSPSLFPLISCESSDQSQVAFGCLARDFLPGSI
;
A
#
# COMPACT_ATOMS: atom_id res chain seq x y z
N MET A 1 -11.81 35.34 -48.98
CA MET A 1 -12.47 34.24 -48.25
C MET A 1 -11.45 33.12 -47.98
N LYS A 2 -10.49 33.38 -47.09
CA LYS A 2 -9.33 32.50 -46.89
C LYS A 2 -8.81 32.54 -45.46
N HIS A 3 -9.71 32.66 -44.47
CA HIS A 3 -9.35 32.70 -43.04
C HIS A 3 -10.44 32.08 -42.15
N MET A 4 -11.20 31.10 -42.65
CA MET A 4 -12.36 30.57 -41.92
C MET A 4 -12.44 29.05 -41.96
N TRP A 5 -11.32 28.38 -41.66
CA TRP A 5 -11.37 26.98 -41.25
C TRP A 5 -10.27 26.54 -40.27
N VAL A 6 -9.31 27.42 -39.93
CA VAL A 6 -8.23 27.11 -38.98
C VAL A 6 -8.72 27.09 -37.51
N PHE A 7 -9.98 27.45 -37.24
CA PHE A 7 -10.51 27.54 -35.87
C PHE A 7 -11.29 26.30 -35.38
N LEU A 8 -11.14 25.14 -36.02
CA LEU A 8 -11.91 23.94 -35.67
C LEU A 8 -11.06 22.75 -35.21
N PHE A 9 -10.02 22.99 -34.41
CA PHE A 9 -9.25 21.95 -33.72
C PHE A 9 -8.76 22.36 -32.31
N LEU A 10 -9.54 23.15 -31.56
CA LEU A 10 -9.17 23.54 -30.18
C LEU A 10 -10.26 23.30 -29.12
N VAL A 11 -11.13 22.32 -29.32
CA VAL A 11 -11.97 21.82 -28.23
C VAL A 11 -12.05 20.28 -28.27
N ALA A 12 -10.88 19.63 -28.18
CA ALA A 12 -10.85 18.33 -27.54
C ALA A 12 -10.86 18.59 -26.03
N ALA A 13 -12.05 18.89 -25.48
CA ALA A 13 -12.22 18.87 -24.04
C ALA A 13 -11.82 17.47 -23.56
N PRO A 14 -10.84 17.32 -22.65
CA PRO A 14 -10.57 16.02 -22.06
C PRO A 14 -11.87 15.60 -21.36
N ARG A 15 -12.54 14.60 -21.95
CA ARG A 15 -13.70 13.97 -21.33
C ARG A 15 -13.26 13.54 -19.94
N GLY A 16 -13.93 14.09 -18.94
CA GLY A 16 -13.75 13.93 -17.50
C GLY A 16 -12.60 13.02 -17.08
N ALA A 17 -11.58 13.59 -16.43
CA ALA A 17 -10.76 12.83 -15.52
C ALA A 17 -11.66 12.29 -14.40
N LEU A 18 -12.26 11.11 -14.61
CA LEU A 18 -12.82 10.33 -13.52
C LEU A 18 -11.64 10.10 -12.58
N SER A 19 -11.67 10.71 -11.40
CA SER A 19 -10.60 10.57 -10.42
C SER A 19 -10.50 9.09 -10.06
N GLN A 20 -9.44 8.43 -10.53
CA GLN A 20 -9.18 7.05 -10.20
C GLN A 20 -8.98 6.96 -8.68
N VAL A 21 -9.76 6.10 -8.02
CA VAL A 21 -9.59 5.86 -6.58
C VAL A 21 -8.22 5.24 -6.35
N GLN A 22 -7.42 5.85 -5.46
CA GLN A 22 -6.13 5.30 -5.06
C GLN A 22 -5.98 5.38 -3.54
N LEU A 23 -5.42 4.31 -2.98
CA LEU A 23 -4.98 4.24 -1.59
C LEU A 23 -3.46 3.99 -1.66
N GLN A 24 -2.69 4.88 -1.07
CA GLN A 24 -1.23 4.82 -1.12
C GLN A 24 -0.67 4.75 0.28
N GLU A 25 -0.13 3.59 0.63
CA GLU A 25 0.56 3.38 1.90
C GLU A 25 1.99 3.96 1.85
N SER A 26 2.42 4.52 2.98
CA SER A 26 3.78 5.01 3.20
C SER A 26 4.17 4.83 4.67
N GLY A 27 5.48 4.75 4.93
CA GLY A 27 6.03 4.53 6.26
C GLY A 27 7.39 3.84 6.20
N PRO A 28 7.96 3.43 7.34
CA PRO A 28 9.24 2.73 7.39
C PRO A 28 9.09 1.30 6.87
N GLY A 29 9.97 0.89 5.94
CA GLY A 29 10.03 -0.50 5.46
C GLY A 29 10.79 -1.45 6.40
N LEU A 30 11.53 -0.90 7.36
CA LEU A 30 12.31 -1.65 8.35
C LEU A 30 12.13 -1.00 9.72
N VAL A 31 11.74 -1.80 10.72
CA VAL A 31 11.54 -1.35 12.10
C VAL A 31 12.24 -2.30 13.06
N LYS A 32 12.81 -1.79 14.14
CA LYS A 32 13.45 -2.67 15.15
C LYS A 32 12.39 -3.27 16.08
N PRO A 33 12.64 -4.47 16.63
CA PRO A 33 11.79 -5.03 17.66
C PRO A 33 11.53 -4.04 18.81
N SER A 34 10.34 -4.14 19.42
CA SER A 34 9.86 -3.28 20.51
C SER A 34 9.62 -1.80 20.17
N GLN A 35 9.91 -1.35 18.95
CA GLN A 35 9.57 -0.01 18.48
C GLN A 35 8.10 0.08 18.05
N THR A 36 7.65 1.30 17.78
CA THR A 36 6.35 1.58 17.17
C THR A 36 6.49 1.68 15.67
N LEU A 37 5.69 0.90 14.94
CA LEU A 37 5.51 1.04 13.50
C LEU A 37 4.43 2.10 13.25
N SER A 38 4.76 3.18 12.54
CA SER A 38 3.80 4.21 12.12
C SER A 38 3.67 4.23 10.61
N LEU A 39 2.48 3.90 10.11
CA LEU A 39 2.11 3.87 8.70
C LEU A 39 1.09 4.96 8.39
N THR A 40 1.14 5.48 7.17
CA THR A 40 0.17 6.44 6.63
C THR A 40 -0.46 5.86 5.38
N CYS A 41 -1.77 6.06 5.22
CA CYS A 41 -2.51 5.77 4.00
C CYS A 41 -3.08 7.08 3.46
N ALA A 42 -2.54 7.54 2.34
CA ALA A 42 -3.08 8.67 1.60
C ALA A 42 -4.18 8.20 0.66
N VAL A 43 -5.31 8.89 0.66
CA VAL A 43 -6.48 8.55 -0.14
C VAL A 43 -6.72 9.59 -1.22
N SER A 44 -7.04 9.14 -2.43
CA SER A 44 -7.52 9.98 -3.53
C SER A 44 -8.71 9.33 -4.25
N GLY A 45 -9.51 10.16 -4.93
CA GLY A 45 -10.74 9.73 -5.62
C GLY A 45 -11.98 9.61 -4.72
N PHE A 46 -11.86 9.73 -3.40
CA PHE A 46 -13.00 9.87 -2.48
C PHE A 46 -12.64 10.68 -1.23
N SER A 47 -13.67 11.15 -0.52
CA SER A 47 -13.52 11.86 0.75
C SER A 47 -13.55 10.92 1.94
N LEU A 48 -12.60 11.09 2.84
CA LEU A 48 -12.60 10.44 4.15
C LEU A 48 -13.82 10.82 5.01
N SER A 49 -14.44 11.98 4.80
CA SER A 49 -15.63 12.41 5.57
C SER A 49 -16.87 11.55 5.35
N SER A 50 -16.89 10.70 4.33
CA SER A 50 -18.02 9.82 3.99
C SER A 50 -17.62 8.36 3.80
N SER A 51 -16.40 7.99 4.22
CA SER A 51 -15.85 6.66 3.97
C SER A 51 -15.07 6.10 5.16
N ALA A 52 -15.26 4.81 5.40
CA ALA A 52 -14.49 4.04 6.36
C ALA A 52 -13.23 3.44 5.70
N VAL A 53 -12.13 3.42 6.44
CA VAL A 53 -10.86 2.89 5.97
C VAL A 53 -10.32 1.89 7.01
N GLY A 54 -9.90 0.73 6.52
CA GLY A 54 -9.35 -0.36 7.30
C GLY A 54 -7.90 -0.67 6.96
N TRP A 55 -7.27 -1.37 7.89
CA TRP A 55 -5.93 -1.92 7.74
C TRP A 55 -6.00 -3.44 7.79
N VAL A 56 -5.30 -4.07 6.85
CA VAL A 56 -5.17 -5.52 6.70
C VAL A 56 -3.69 -5.80 6.52
N ARG A 57 -3.17 -6.89 7.08
CA ARG A 57 -1.82 -7.34 6.78
C ARG A 57 -1.81 -8.74 6.19
N ARG A 58 -0.76 -9.07 5.46
CA ARG A 58 -0.46 -10.42 4.99
C ARG A 58 0.94 -10.82 5.43
N PRO A 59 1.06 -11.63 6.49
CA PRO A 59 2.35 -12.18 6.86
C PRO A 59 2.87 -13.15 5.78
N PRO A 60 4.19 -13.35 5.67
CA PRO A 60 4.79 -14.27 4.70
C PRO A 60 4.23 -15.69 4.86
N GLY A 61 3.79 -16.29 3.76
CA GLY A 61 3.21 -17.65 3.76
C GLY A 61 1.87 -17.81 4.50
N LYS A 62 1.24 -16.71 4.97
CA LYS A 62 -0.06 -16.72 5.65
C LYS A 62 -1.14 -15.98 4.86
N GLY A 63 -2.40 -16.20 5.26
CA GLY A 63 -3.55 -15.48 4.73
C GLY A 63 -3.62 -14.02 5.16
N LEU A 64 -4.63 -13.30 4.65
CA LEU A 64 -4.92 -11.94 5.07
C LEU A 64 -5.46 -11.90 6.51
N GLU A 65 -4.95 -10.97 7.31
CA GLU A 65 -5.36 -10.71 8.68
C GLU A 65 -5.87 -9.28 8.80
N TRP A 66 -7.13 -9.10 9.19
CA TRP A 66 -7.70 -7.78 9.43
C TRP A 66 -7.22 -7.23 10.78
N LEU A 67 -6.80 -5.96 10.81
CA LEU A 67 -6.20 -5.32 11.98
C LEU A 67 -7.16 -4.37 12.69
N GLY A 68 -7.94 -3.65 11.90
CA GLY A 68 -8.86 -2.63 12.41
C GLY A 68 -9.37 -1.73 11.30
N ALA A 69 -10.30 -0.85 11.64
CA ALA A 69 -10.82 0.19 10.76
C ALA A 69 -11.30 1.41 11.54
N ILE A 70 -11.34 2.54 10.86
CA ILE A 70 -11.92 3.79 11.35
C ILE A 70 -13.07 4.22 10.44
N ARG A 71 -14.23 4.48 11.04
CA ARG A 71 -15.44 4.98 10.35
C ARG A 71 -15.35 6.47 10.08
N GLU A 72 -16.17 6.95 9.16
CA GLU A 72 -16.40 8.37 8.84
C GLU A 72 -16.70 9.21 10.08
N THR A 73 -17.40 8.63 11.07
CA THR A 73 -17.69 9.24 12.37
C THR A 73 -16.48 9.36 13.30
N GLY A 74 -15.33 8.78 12.94
CA GLY A 74 -14.15 8.66 13.80
C GLY A 74 -14.16 7.45 14.73
N THR A 75 -15.24 6.65 14.74
CA THR A 75 -15.32 5.43 15.56
C THR A 75 -14.35 4.37 15.04
N THR A 76 -13.50 3.85 15.93
CA THR A 76 -12.53 2.79 15.62
C THR A 76 -13.05 1.42 16.04
N ILE A 77 -12.71 0.41 15.23
CA ILE A 77 -12.99 -1.00 15.49
C ILE A 77 -11.67 -1.74 15.29
N TYR A 78 -11.26 -2.54 16.26
CA TYR A 78 -9.99 -3.25 16.25
C TYR A 78 -10.19 -4.76 16.23
N ASN A 79 -9.21 -5.48 15.69
CA ASN A 79 -9.10 -6.91 15.91
C ASN A 79 -8.87 -7.15 17.42
N PRO A 80 -9.70 -7.96 18.10
CA PRO A 80 -9.58 -8.21 19.53
C PRO A 80 -8.18 -8.64 19.98
N THR A 81 -7.47 -9.41 19.15
CA THR A 81 -6.12 -9.92 19.44
C THR A 81 -5.06 -8.82 19.45
N LEU A 82 -5.28 -7.72 18.72
CA LEU A 82 -4.29 -6.66 18.52
C LEU A 82 -4.71 -5.32 19.14
N LYS A 83 -5.90 -5.26 19.74
CA LYS A 83 -6.52 -4.04 20.27
C LYS A 83 -5.64 -3.27 21.27
N SER A 84 -4.82 -3.96 22.06
CA SER A 84 -3.93 -3.31 23.04
C SER A 84 -2.70 -2.65 22.43
N ARG A 85 -2.32 -3.03 21.19
CA ARG A 85 -1.11 -2.56 20.52
C ARG A 85 -1.39 -1.62 19.34
N VAL A 86 -2.59 -1.68 18.76
CA VAL A 86 -2.97 -0.94 17.56
C VAL A 86 -3.67 0.39 17.90
N SER A 87 -3.28 1.45 17.20
CA SER A 87 -3.98 2.73 17.16
C SER A 87 -4.27 3.10 15.70
N ILE A 88 -5.51 3.53 15.42
CA ILE A 88 -5.90 4.00 14.07
C ILE A 88 -6.51 5.38 14.23
N THR A 89 -5.97 6.36 13.50
CA THR A 89 -6.48 7.73 13.50
C THR A 89 -6.65 8.23 12.07
N ARG A 90 -7.35 9.35 11.89
CA ARG A 90 -7.58 9.95 10.57
C ARG A 90 -7.48 11.46 10.61
N ASP A 91 -7.03 12.03 9.51
CA ASP A 91 -7.06 13.46 9.23
C ASP A 91 -7.82 13.71 7.91
N ASN A 92 -9.07 14.16 8.05
CA ASN A 92 -9.92 14.43 6.90
C ASN A 92 -9.43 15.62 6.07
N SER A 93 -8.70 16.57 6.68
CA SER A 93 -8.18 17.75 5.95
C SER A 93 -7.04 17.37 5.00
N LYS A 94 -6.25 16.36 5.38
CA LYS A 94 -5.16 15.80 4.56
C LYS A 94 -5.59 14.60 3.71
N ASN A 95 -6.82 14.13 3.90
CA ASN A 95 -7.32 12.88 3.33
C ASN A 95 -6.39 11.68 3.64
N GLN A 96 -5.93 11.60 4.88
CA GLN A 96 -4.97 10.59 5.35
C GLN A 96 -5.51 9.79 6.54
N VAL A 97 -5.14 8.51 6.59
CA VAL A 97 -5.41 7.61 7.72
C VAL A 97 -4.08 7.11 8.25
N TYR A 98 -3.90 7.16 9.56
CA TYR A 98 -2.67 6.75 10.23
C TYR A 98 -2.92 5.45 11.00
N PHE A 99 -1.92 4.57 10.98
CA PHE A 99 -1.91 3.31 11.70
C PHE A 99 -0.63 3.22 12.51
N GLU A 100 -0.77 2.96 13.80
CA GLU A 100 0.35 2.69 14.68
C GLU A 100 0.22 1.31 15.31
N LEU A 101 1.32 0.57 15.34
CA LEU A 101 1.43 -0.70 16.03
C LEU A 101 2.60 -0.62 17.01
N ASN A 102 2.28 -0.66 18.29
CA ASN A 102 3.24 -0.57 19.38
C ASN A 102 3.90 -1.92 19.67
N SER A 103 5.16 -1.86 20.12
CA SER A 103 5.93 -3.03 20.54
C SER A 103 5.94 -4.13 19.48
N VAL A 104 6.40 -3.77 18.27
CA VAL A 104 6.45 -4.71 17.14
C VAL A 104 7.41 -5.88 17.41
N ASN A 105 7.04 -7.06 16.92
CA ASN A 105 7.87 -8.25 16.99
C ASN A 105 7.99 -8.90 15.60
N SER A 106 8.73 -10.01 15.50
CA SER A 106 8.95 -10.71 14.23
C SER A 106 7.67 -11.22 13.55
N GLU A 107 6.61 -11.50 14.32
CA GLU A 107 5.30 -11.92 13.78
C GLU A 107 4.53 -10.77 13.12
N ASP A 108 4.92 -9.52 13.44
CA ASP A 108 4.34 -8.33 12.85
C ASP A 108 4.98 -7.97 11.49
N ALA A 109 6.02 -8.71 11.04
CA ALA A 109 6.57 -8.56 9.69
C ALA A 109 5.57 -9.08 8.64
N ALA A 110 5.14 -8.18 7.76
CA ALA A 110 4.07 -8.44 6.81
C ALA A 110 4.01 -7.37 5.71
N THR A 111 3.25 -7.65 4.65
CA THR A 111 2.75 -6.57 3.79
C THR A 111 1.48 -5.98 4.40
N TYR A 112 1.48 -4.67 4.66
CA TYR A 112 0.35 -3.94 5.21
C TYR A 112 -0.41 -3.23 4.10
N TYR A 113 -1.73 -3.39 4.08
CA TYR A 113 -2.64 -2.84 3.10
C TYR A 113 -3.65 -1.94 3.79
N CYS A 114 -3.89 -0.80 3.18
CA CYS A 114 -5.01 0.06 3.44
C CYS A 114 -6.16 -0.31 2.50
N ALA A 115 -7.37 -0.42 3.02
CA ALA A 115 -8.53 -0.80 2.23
C ALA A 115 -9.74 0.04 2.62
N SER A 116 -10.58 0.40 1.64
CA SER A 116 -11.76 1.21 1.84
C SER A 116 -12.99 0.55 1.22
N ARG A 117 -14.13 0.74 1.88
CA ARG A 117 -15.43 0.39 1.32
C ARG A 117 -15.85 1.49 0.34
N GLY A 118 -16.21 1.11 -0.89
CA GLY A 118 -16.87 2.06 -1.79
C GLY A 118 -18.18 2.53 -1.16
N SER A 119 -18.43 3.84 -1.17
CA SER A 119 -19.65 4.44 -0.62
C SER A 119 -20.90 3.75 -1.19
N TYR A 120 -21.96 3.63 -0.39
CA TYR A 120 -23.24 2.92 -0.64
C TYR A 120 -23.27 1.43 -0.26
N ASP A 121 -23.33 1.08 1.02
CA ASP A 121 -24.51 0.36 1.57
C ASP A 121 -24.38 0.18 3.09
N GLY A 122 -25.49 0.23 3.82
CA GLY A 122 -25.57 0.29 5.28
C GLY A 122 -25.30 -1.02 6.04
N TYR A 123 -24.35 -1.86 5.60
CA TYR A 123 -24.03 -3.14 6.26
C TYR A 123 -22.55 -3.28 6.67
N THR A 124 -22.30 -4.22 7.58
CA THR A 124 -21.07 -4.63 8.27
C THR A 124 -19.74 -4.33 7.54
N VAL A 125 -18.75 -3.85 8.32
CA VAL A 125 -17.44 -3.32 7.87
C VAL A 125 -16.60 -4.34 7.08
N LEU A 126 -16.89 -5.64 7.19
CA LEU A 126 -16.09 -6.70 6.60
C LEU A 126 -16.61 -7.20 5.25
N ASP A 127 -17.84 -6.91 4.85
CA ASP A 127 -18.44 -7.67 3.73
C ASP A 127 -18.01 -7.21 2.33
N ARG A 128 -17.48 -5.98 2.15
CA ARG A 128 -16.97 -5.52 0.84
C ARG A 128 -15.88 -4.44 0.96
N LEU A 129 -14.63 -4.84 1.15
CA LEU A 129 -13.47 -3.97 0.86
C LEU A 129 -13.32 -3.87 -0.66
N THR A 130 -13.82 -2.76 -1.24
CA THR A 130 -13.86 -2.56 -2.71
C THR A 130 -12.54 -2.04 -3.24
N TYR A 131 -11.89 -1.14 -2.50
CA TYR A 131 -10.65 -0.49 -2.92
C TYR A 131 -9.51 -0.90 -2.00
N TRP A 132 -8.40 -1.28 -2.61
CA TRP A 132 -7.19 -1.70 -1.91
C TRP A 132 -6.02 -0.85 -2.37
N GLY A 133 -5.15 -0.51 -1.43
CA GLY A 133 -3.84 0.04 -1.76
C GLY A 133 -2.89 -1.03 -2.27
N ARG A 134 -1.73 -0.58 -2.75
CA ARG A 134 -0.68 -1.49 -3.25
C ARG A 134 -0.03 -2.28 -2.13
N GLY A 135 -0.13 -1.77 -0.91
CA GLY A 135 0.50 -2.31 0.26
C GLY A 135 1.95 -1.87 0.41
N ILE A 136 2.41 -1.87 1.65
CA ILE A 136 3.79 -1.59 2.03
C ILE A 136 4.38 -2.80 2.75
N LEU A 137 5.57 -3.22 2.32
CA LEU A 137 6.31 -4.28 3.00
C LEU A 137 7.01 -3.71 4.24
N VAL A 138 6.72 -4.29 5.39
CA VAL A 138 7.38 -3.96 6.66
C VAL A 138 8.12 -5.19 7.16
N THR A 139 9.42 -5.01 7.37
CA THR A 139 10.31 -6.00 7.98
C THR A 139 10.63 -5.59 9.41
N VAL A 140 10.64 -6.56 10.32
CA VAL A 140 11.08 -6.34 11.71
C VAL A 140 12.43 -7.02 11.92
N SER A 141 13.49 -6.23 12.07
CA SER A 141 14.85 -6.74 12.29
C SER A 141 15.69 -5.76 13.11
N SER A 142 16.63 -6.29 13.89
CA SER A 142 17.64 -5.50 14.61
C SER A 142 18.77 -5.01 13.69
N GLU A 143 18.90 -5.61 12.50
CA GLU A 143 19.91 -5.27 11.50
C GLU A 143 19.62 -3.91 10.85
N SER A 144 20.68 -3.28 10.34
CA SER A 144 20.58 -2.01 9.62
C SER A 144 20.20 -2.24 8.17
N GLN A 145 19.55 -1.25 7.55
CA GLN A 145 19.27 -1.24 6.13
C GLN A 145 20.59 -1.38 5.32
N SER A 146 20.60 -2.28 4.33
CA SER A 146 21.76 -2.54 3.49
C SER A 146 21.38 -2.57 2.01
N SER A 147 22.25 -2.01 1.17
CA SER A 147 22.09 -2.01 -0.28
C SER A 147 22.46 -3.38 -0.88
N PRO A 148 21.83 -3.81 -1.98
CA PRO A 148 22.12 -5.09 -2.60
C PRO A 148 23.49 -5.15 -3.26
N SER A 149 24.17 -6.28 -3.04
CA SER A 149 25.30 -6.72 -3.84
C SER A 149 24.77 -7.33 -5.14
N LEU A 150 25.24 -6.82 -6.29
CA LEU A 150 24.79 -7.27 -7.60
C LEU A 150 25.82 -8.20 -8.25
N PHE A 151 25.37 -9.37 -8.68
CA PHE A 151 26.17 -10.34 -9.40
C PHE A 151 25.62 -10.52 -10.83
N PRO A 152 26.41 -10.28 -11.89
CA PRO A 152 25.97 -10.52 -13.26
C PRO A 152 25.82 -12.02 -13.50
N LEU A 153 24.70 -12.39 -14.12
CA LEU A 153 24.42 -13.74 -14.59
C LEU A 153 24.50 -13.72 -16.11
N ILE A 154 25.39 -14.55 -16.66
CA ILE A 154 25.58 -14.71 -18.10
C ILE A 154 25.37 -16.18 -18.39
N SER A 155 24.50 -16.51 -19.36
CA SER A 155 24.35 -17.89 -19.81
C SER A 155 25.68 -18.39 -20.37
N CYS A 156 26.18 -19.53 -19.86
CA CYS A 156 27.48 -20.05 -20.26
C CYS A 156 27.49 -20.76 -21.63
N GLU A 157 26.36 -21.14 -22.24
CA GLU A 157 26.31 -21.62 -23.64
C GLU A 157 24.89 -21.99 -24.11
N SER A 158 24.58 -21.78 -25.40
CA SER A 158 24.03 -22.84 -26.24
C SER A 158 24.42 -22.60 -27.72
N SER A 159 25.02 -23.62 -28.32
CA SER A 159 25.60 -23.60 -29.67
C SER A 159 24.57 -23.53 -30.81
N ASP A 160 23.27 -23.36 -30.52
CA ASP A 160 22.19 -23.42 -31.53
C ASP A 160 20.95 -22.55 -31.22
N GLN A 161 20.99 -21.64 -30.23
CA GLN A 161 19.81 -20.81 -29.92
C GLN A 161 20.04 -19.33 -30.26
N SER A 162 19.10 -18.78 -31.01
CA SER A 162 18.97 -17.36 -31.38
C SER A 162 18.71 -16.40 -30.21
N GLN A 163 18.78 -16.89 -28.97
CA GLN A 163 18.45 -16.14 -27.76
C GLN A 163 19.54 -16.31 -26.71
N VAL A 164 19.98 -15.18 -26.16
CA VAL A 164 20.96 -15.10 -25.07
C VAL A 164 20.24 -14.59 -23.83
N ALA A 165 20.42 -15.28 -22.69
CA ALA A 165 19.93 -14.83 -21.40
C ALA A 165 21.06 -14.15 -20.61
N PHE A 166 20.77 -12.96 -20.10
CA PHE A 166 21.58 -12.24 -19.13
C PHE A 166 20.68 -11.73 -18.01
N GLY A 167 21.21 -11.60 -16.80
CA GLY A 167 20.46 -11.13 -15.65
C GLY A 167 21.38 -10.58 -14.56
N CYS A 168 20.77 -10.02 -13.51
CA CYS A 168 21.48 -9.58 -12.31
C CYS A 168 20.86 -10.24 -11.10
N LEU A 169 21.69 -10.83 -10.25
CA LEU A 169 21.28 -11.37 -8.96
C LEU A 169 21.62 -10.37 -7.86
N ALA A 170 20.60 -9.87 -7.16
CA ALA A 170 20.76 -9.05 -5.97
C ALA A 170 20.81 -9.93 -4.71
N ARG A 171 21.83 -9.76 -3.87
CA ARG A 171 21.98 -10.47 -2.58
C ARG A 171 22.35 -9.51 -1.44
N ASP A 172 22.20 -10.01 -0.22
CA ASP A 172 22.72 -9.41 1.01
C ASP A 172 22.15 -8.01 1.34
N PHE A 173 20.88 -7.78 1.02
CA PHE A 173 20.18 -6.52 1.26
C PHE A 173 19.07 -6.62 2.30
N LEU A 174 18.79 -5.49 2.95
CA LEU A 174 17.66 -5.29 3.84
C LEU A 174 16.95 -3.98 3.54
N PRO A 175 15.61 -3.91 3.61
CA PRO A 175 14.68 -5.04 3.82
C PRO A 175 14.63 -5.97 2.60
N GLY A 176 14.61 -7.29 2.84
CA GLY A 176 14.47 -8.28 1.77
C GLY A 176 13.07 -8.31 1.17
N SER A 177 12.93 -8.81 -0.07
CA SER A 177 11.64 -9.16 -0.65
C SER A 177 11.21 -10.55 -0.15
N ILE A 178 10.09 -10.63 0.56
CA ILE A 178 9.45 -11.89 1.00
C ILE A 178 8.78 -12.64 -0.15
#